data_AF-A0A915CWH0-F1
#
_entry.id   AF-A0A915CWH0-F1
#
_cell.length_a   1.000
_cell.length_b   1.000
_cell.length_c   1.000
_cell.angle_alpha   90.00
_cell.angle_beta   90.00
_cell.angle_gamma   90.00
#
_symmetry.space_group_name_H-M   'P 1'
#
loop_
_entity.id
_entity.type
_entity.pdbx_description
1 polymer ?
#
loop_
_entity_poly.entity_id
_entity_poly.type
_entity_poly.pdbx_seq_one_letter_code
_entity_poly.pdbx_strand_id
1 'polypeptide(L)'
;MKSTNQELSLKQCKHLGLKLIENFCSDGLTSGFGWNNWEWEREQLSSYIEISKKLEGTPFINNFLLILGDTKGGIWFALPLLRSRFVHLLSELEKAILKDAKVSVKNVDVISSVFSVFVAANFIPNTLLATFDIICSSTNHEVYVVFNVPLEAYSVEMAGERRCDACRTSIVRCSIAERGKRCSIREMVLLVGQRHISDAKISFAKLVNICYESENQ
;
A
#
# COMPACT_ATOMS: atom_id res chain seq x y z
N MET A 1 3.11 -30.38 23.22
CA MET A 1 3.40 -30.38 21.77
C MET A 1 3.70 -28.95 21.36
N LYS A 2 4.96 -28.62 21.05
CA LYS A 2 5.30 -27.33 20.44
C LYS A 2 4.97 -27.48 18.96
N SER A 3 3.97 -26.78 18.43
CA SER A 3 3.79 -26.67 16.99
C SER A 3 4.99 -25.90 16.46
N THR A 4 5.92 -26.58 15.81
CA THR A 4 6.95 -25.97 14.99
C THR A 4 6.23 -25.26 13.85
N ASN A 5 5.92 -23.97 14.02
CA ASN A 5 5.61 -23.08 12.91
C ASN A 5 6.88 -23.00 12.07
N GLN A 6 6.94 -23.80 11.02
CA GLN A 6 8.05 -23.79 10.09
C GLN A 6 7.93 -22.51 9.25
N GLU A 7 8.67 -21.48 9.63
CA GLU A 7 8.74 -20.22 8.86
C GLU A 7 9.23 -20.50 7.44
N LEU A 8 8.57 -19.92 6.45
CA LEU A 8 8.97 -20.03 5.05
C LEU A 8 10.34 -19.39 4.86
N SER A 9 11.24 -20.09 4.18
CA SER A 9 12.52 -19.50 3.79
C SER A 9 12.32 -18.47 2.68
N LEU A 10 13.18 -17.45 2.63
CA LEU A 10 13.15 -16.43 1.57
C LEU A 10 13.22 -17.04 0.14
N LYS A 11 13.90 -18.18 -0.03
CA LYS A 11 13.95 -18.90 -1.31
C LYS A 11 12.58 -19.43 -1.73
N GLN A 12 11.82 -19.97 -0.78
CA GLN A 12 10.46 -20.43 -1.02
C GLN A 12 9.51 -19.26 -1.28
N CYS A 13 9.65 -18.15 -0.55
CA CYS A 13 8.89 -16.92 -0.82
C CYS A 13 9.19 -16.37 -2.22
N LYS A 14 10.46 -16.38 -2.64
CA LYS A 14 10.86 -15.99 -4.00
C LYS A 14 10.20 -16.88 -5.04
N HIS A 15 10.26 -18.20 -4.86
CA HIS A 15 9.64 -19.13 -5.79
C HIS A 15 8.12 -18.92 -5.88
N LEU A 16 7.45 -18.81 -4.74
CA LEU A 16 6.01 -18.56 -4.69
C LEU A 16 5.65 -17.21 -5.32
N GLY A 17 6.31 -16.13 -4.94
CA GLY A 17 6.04 -14.79 -5.47
C GLY A 17 6.23 -14.73 -6.98
N LEU A 18 7.32 -15.27 -7.51
CA LEU A 18 7.54 -15.33 -8.97
C LEU A 18 6.48 -16.18 -9.68
N LYS A 19 6.05 -17.30 -9.10
CA LYS A 19 4.96 -18.11 -9.67
C LYS A 19 3.63 -17.38 -9.68
N LEU A 20 3.34 -16.58 -8.66
CA LEU A 20 2.16 -15.72 -8.67
C LEU A 20 2.29 -14.66 -9.78
N ILE A 21 3.43 -14.00 -9.91
CA ILE A 21 3.66 -13.03 -10.98
C ILE A 21 3.48 -13.65 -12.36
N GLU A 22 4.08 -14.81 -12.63
CA GLU A 22 3.94 -15.53 -13.91
C GLU A 22 2.48 -15.86 -14.25
N ASN A 23 1.66 -16.16 -13.25
CA ASN A 23 0.25 -16.52 -13.45
C ASN A 23 -0.68 -15.31 -13.64
N PHE A 24 -0.33 -14.15 -13.08
CA PHE A 24 -1.23 -12.99 -13.05
C PHE A 24 -0.77 -11.84 -13.95
N CYS A 25 0.53 -11.62 -14.09
CA CYS A 25 1.12 -10.53 -14.86
C CYS A 25 1.61 -11.06 -16.21
N SER A 26 0.91 -10.72 -17.30
CA SER A 26 1.42 -10.91 -18.65
C SER A 26 2.51 -9.88 -18.96
N ASP A 27 3.61 -10.32 -19.58
CA ASP A 27 4.60 -9.49 -20.28
C ASP A 27 5.47 -8.52 -19.44
N GLY A 28 5.65 -8.76 -18.14
CA GLY A 28 6.67 -8.05 -17.35
C GLY A 28 6.45 -6.55 -17.17
N LEU A 29 5.29 -6.03 -17.56
CA LEU A 29 4.88 -4.62 -17.49
C LEU A 29 5.07 -4.02 -16.09
N THR A 30 5.03 -4.86 -15.06
CA THR A 30 5.06 -4.46 -13.66
C THR A 30 6.34 -4.92 -12.93
N SER A 31 7.43 -5.20 -13.65
CA SER A 31 8.68 -5.75 -13.09
C SER A 31 9.47 -4.80 -12.17
N GLY A 32 9.07 -3.53 -12.08
CA GLY A 32 9.66 -2.56 -11.17
C GLY A 32 9.29 -2.83 -9.70
N PHE A 33 10.29 -2.86 -8.83
CA PHE A 33 10.12 -3.01 -7.38
C PHE A 33 9.73 -1.72 -6.63
N GLY A 34 9.55 -0.61 -7.34
CA GLY A 34 9.13 0.68 -6.77
C GLY A 34 7.80 1.12 -7.35
N TRP A 35 7.16 2.11 -6.71
CA TRP A 35 6.01 2.80 -7.29
C TRP A 35 6.51 3.97 -8.14
N ASN A 36 5.90 4.15 -9.30
CA ASN A 36 6.14 5.32 -10.11
C ASN A 36 5.15 6.43 -9.70
N ASN A 37 5.39 7.65 -10.18
CA ASN A 37 4.39 8.71 -10.08
C ASN A 37 3.06 8.24 -10.72
N TRP A 38 1.93 8.61 -10.13
CA TRP A 38 0.58 8.39 -10.63
C TRP A 38 0.40 8.67 -12.13
N GLU A 39 1.00 9.74 -12.68
CA GLU A 39 0.98 9.98 -14.13
C GLU A 39 1.48 8.78 -14.94
N TRP A 40 2.59 8.18 -14.52
CA TRP A 40 3.18 7.00 -15.16
C TRP A 40 2.37 5.74 -14.92
N GLU A 41 1.82 5.58 -13.70
CA GLU A 41 0.96 4.42 -13.37
C GLU A 41 -0.30 4.40 -14.24
N ARG A 42 -0.86 5.59 -14.55
CA ARG A 42 -2.05 5.73 -15.38
C ARG A 42 -1.83 5.26 -16.82
N GLU A 43 -0.62 5.35 -17.37
CA GLU A 43 -0.32 4.87 -18.72
C GLU A 43 -0.51 3.35 -18.84
N GLN A 44 -0.30 2.62 -17.75
CA GLN A 44 -0.42 1.15 -17.70
C GLN A 44 -1.73 0.68 -17.05
N LEU A 45 -2.68 1.59 -16.83
CA LEU A 45 -3.89 1.33 -16.05
C LEU A 45 -4.71 0.13 -16.56
N SER A 46 -4.79 -0.07 -17.88
CA SER A 46 -5.50 -1.21 -18.47
C SER A 46 -4.97 -2.55 -17.96
N SER A 47 -3.64 -2.67 -17.87
CA SER A 47 -2.97 -3.88 -17.37
C SER A 47 -3.21 -4.07 -15.87
N TYR A 48 -3.14 -2.99 -15.09
CA TYR A 48 -3.43 -3.05 -13.65
C TYR A 48 -4.87 -3.44 -13.35
N ILE A 49 -5.84 -2.93 -14.12
CA ILE A 49 -7.25 -3.32 -14.00
C ILE A 49 -7.43 -4.80 -14.32
N GLU A 50 -6.80 -5.30 -15.39
CA GLU A 50 -6.89 -6.70 -15.78
C GLU A 50 -6.34 -7.63 -14.68
N ILE A 51 -5.13 -7.33 -14.19
CA ILE A 51 -4.50 -8.08 -13.09
C ILE A 51 -5.39 -8.04 -11.85
N SER A 52 -5.85 -6.84 -11.45
CA SER A 52 -6.68 -6.66 -10.26
C SER A 52 -7.98 -7.45 -10.33
N LYS A 53 -8.66 -7.46 -11.50
CA LYS A 53 -9.87 -8.28 -11.71
C LYS A 53 -9.59 -9.79 -11.65
N LYS A 54 -8.46 -10.25 -12.20
CA LYS A 54 -8.04 -11.66 -12.08
C LYS A 54 -7.79 -12.03 -10.62
N LEU A 55 -7.16 -11.15 -9.85
CA LEU A 55 -6.92 -11.35 -8.41
C LEU A 55 -8.25 -11.39 -7.64
N GLU A 56 -9.19 -10.47 -7.91
CA GLU A 56 -10.54 -10.47 -7.29
C GLU A 56 -11.29 -11.80 -7.54
N GLY A 57 -11.14 -12.38 -8.73
CA GLY A 57 -11.76 -13.66 -9.09
C GLY A 57 -11.05 -14.91 -8.58
N THR A 58 -9.87 -14.80 -7.96
CA THR A 58 -9.08 -15.97 -7.55
C THR A 58 -9.20 -16.24 -6.04
N PRO A 59 -9.74 -17.40 -5.63
CA PRO A 59 -9.75 -17.81 -4.23
C PRO A 59 -8.32 -17.89 -3.64
N PHE A 60 -8.19 -17.60 -2.35
CA PHE A 60 -6.95 -17.75 -1.56
C PHE A 60 -5.76 -16.87 -1.97
N ILE A 61 -5.85 -16.04 -3.00
CA ILE A 61 -4.73 -15.17 -3.42
C ILE A 61 -4.27 -14.26 -2.29
N ASN A 62 -5.21 -13.71 -1.52
CA ASN A 62 -4.90 -12.93 -0.33
C ASN A 62 -4.12 -13.72 0.72
N ASN A 63 -4.42 -15.00 0.89
CA ASN A 63 -3.71 -15.83 1.86
C ASN A 63 -2.25 -16.03 1.44
N PHE A 64 -1.99 -16.23 0.15
CA PHE A 64 -0.61 -16.29 -0.35
C PHE A 64 0.12 -14.95 -0.18
N LEU A 65 -0.55 -13.82 -0.43
CA LEU A 65 0.03 -12.50 -0.21
C LEU A 65 0.33 -12.24 1.27
N LEU A 66 -0.54 -12.68 2.19
CA LEU A 66 -0.32 -12.59 3.63
C LEU A 66 0.87 -13.46 4.07
N ILE A 67 0.94 -14.71 3.60
CA ILE A 67 2.08 -15.62 3.85
C ILE A 67 3.40 -14.99 3.38
N LEU A 68 3.39 -14.33 2.22
CA LEU A 68 4.56 -13.61 1.70
C LEU A 68 4.88 -12.34 2.52
N GLY A 69 3.86 -11.68 3.06
CA GLY A 69 3.99 -10.53 3.96
C GLY A 69 4.65 -10.91 5.29
N ASP A 70 4.24 -12.03 5.89
CA ASP A 70 4.77 -12.49 7.18
C ASP A 70 6.26 -12.83 7.14
N THR A 71 6.80 -13.15 5.95
CA THR A 71 8.23 -13.42 5.78
C THR A 71 8.98 -12.14 5.41
N LYS A 72 10.01 -11.78 6.18
CA LYS A 72 10.83 -10.59 5.93
C LYS A 72 11.36 -10.56 4.49
N GLY A 73 10.82 -9.62 3.71
CA GLY A 73 11.19 -9.39 2.31
C GLY A 73 10.57 -10.36 1.30
N GLY A 74 9.70 -11.28 1.72
CA GLY A 74 9.00 -12.21 0.82
C GLY A 74 8.03 -11.50 -0.13
N ILE A 75 7.29 -10.51 0.38
CA ILE A 75 6.28 -9.79 -0.40
C ILE A 75 6.87 -8.99 -1.57
N TRP A 76 8.16 -8.65 -1.55
CA TRP A 76 8.82 -7.93 -2.67
C TRP A 76 8.71 -8.70 -3.98
N PHE A 77 8.68 -10.03 -3.93
CA PHE A 77 8.54 -10.87 -5.11
C PHE A 77 7.12 -10.88 -5.69
N ALA A 78 6.13 -10.41 -4.94
CA ALA A 78 4.72 -10.29 -5.36
C ALA A 78 4.20 -8.84 -5.28
N LEU A 79 5.07 -7.86 -5.05
CA LEU A 79 4.73 -6.44 -5.00
C LEU A 79 3.94 -5.96 -6.23
N PRO A 80 4.24 -6.40 -7.46
CA PRO A 80 3.47 -5.99 -8.62
C PRO A 80 1.97 -6.31 -8.54
N LEU A 81 1.58 -7.38 -7.82
CA LEU A 81 0.17 -7.74 -7.61
C LEU A 81 -0.50 -6.75 -6.66
N LEU A 82 0.18 -6.36 -5.57
CA LEU A 82 -0.32 -5.34 -4.65
C LEU A 82 -0.43 -3.98 -5.34
N ARG A 83 0.59 -3.62 -6.12
CA ARG A 83 0.60 -2.40 -6.94
C ARG A 83 -0.59 -2.35 -7.89
N SER A 84 -0.88 -3.46 -8.58
CA SER A 84 -2.02 -3.57 -9.49
C SER A 84 -3.35 -3.32 -8.78
N ARG A 85 -3.55 -3.88 -7.58
CA ARG A 85 -4.78 -3.67 -6.82
C ARG A 85 -4.93 -2.24 -6.34
N PHE A 86 -3.84 -1.65 -5.89
CA PHE A 86 -3.85 -0.27 -5.38
C PHE A 86 -4.04 0.76 -6.51
N VAL A 87 -3.36 0.60 -7.65
CA VAL A 87 -3.53 1.48 -8.81
C VAL A 87 -4.95 1.39 -9.37
N HIS A 88 -5.52 0.19 -9.45
CA HIS A 88 -6.92 0.01 -9.83
C HIS A 88 -7.85 0.76 -8.85
N LEU A 89 -7.68 0.56 -7.54
CA LEU A 89 -8.44 1.27 -6.50
C LEU A 89 -8.32 2.80 -6.66
N LEU A 90 -7.11 3.33 -6.80
CA LEU A 90 -6.89 4.76 -6.99
C LEU A 90 -7.63 5.28 -8.22
N SER A 91 -7.64 4.53 -9.32
CA SER A 91 -8.38 4.93 -10.52
C SER A 91 -9.90 4.95 -10.29
N GLU A 92 -10.44 4.00 -9.54
CA GLU A 92 -11.87 4.00 -9.19
C GLU A 92 -12.24 5.21 -8.32
N LEU A 93 -11.38 5.57 -7.36
CA LEU A 93 -11.57 6.76 -6.52
C LEU A 93 -11.41 8.06 -7.33
N GLU A 94 -10.45 8.11 -8.27
CA GLU A 94 -10.24 9.24 -9.19
C GLU A 94 -11.43 9.42 -10.15
N LYS A 95 -12.08 8.34 -10.57
CA LYS A 95 -13.22 8.38 -11.51
C LYS A 95 -14.58 8.44 -10.82
N ALA A 96 -14.64 8.36 -9.49
CA ALA A 96 -15.89 8.42 -8.75
C ALA A 96 -16.68 9.70 -9.11
N ILE A 97 -17.91 9.52 -9.62
CA ILE A 97 -18.81 10.60 -10.01
C ILE A 97 -19.16 11.48 -8.80
N LEU A 98 -19.40 10.84 -7.65
CA LEU A 98 -19.71 11.50 -6.39
C LEU A 98 -18.48 11.54 -5.49
N LYS A 99 -17.71 12.62 -5.62
CA LYS A 99 -16.47 12.85 -4.85
C LYS A 99 -16.69 12.96 -3.35
N ASP A 100 -17.80 13.55 -2.95
CA ASP A 100 -18.17 13.77 -1.55
C ASP A 100 -18.96 12.60 -0.95
N ALA A 101 -19.29 11.57 -1.75
CA ALA A 101 -19.89 10.36 -1.22
C ALA A 101 -18.85 9.52 -0.47
N LYS A 102 -19.33 8.77 0.53
CA LYS A 102 -18.52 7.77 1.23
C LYS A 102 -17.97 6.73 0.25
N VAL A 103 -16.79 6.20 0.58
CA VAL A 103 -16.20 5.09 -0.17
C VAL A 103 -17.14 3.89 -0.15
N SER A 104 -17.30 3.24 -1.31
CA SER A 104 -18.14 2.05 -1.43
C SER A 104 -17.61 0.91 -0.57
N VAL A 105 -18.51 0.05 -0.07
CA VAL A 105 -18.13 -1.15 0.72
C VAL A 105 -17.11 -1.99 -0.03
N LYS A 106 -17.30 -2.18 -1.35
CA LYS A 106 -16.34 -2.90 -2.21
C LYS A 106 -14.94 -2.28 -2.12
N ASN A 107 -14.83 -0.96 -2.23
CA ASN A 107 -13.53 -0.30 -2.19
C ASN A 107 -12.93 -0.34 -0.78
N VAL A 108 -13.73 -0.25 0.28
CA VAL A 108 -13.28 -0.47 1.66
C VAL A 108 -12.72 -1.89 1.85
N ASP A 109 -13.37 -2.92 1.30
CA ASP A 109 -12.87 -4.30 1.37
C ASP A 109 -11.52 -4.47 0.65
N VAL A 110 -11.37 -3.84 -0.53
CA VAL A 110 -10.11 -3.83 -1.27
C VAL A 110 -9.02 -3.11 -0.48
N ILE A 111 -9.32 -1.94 0.10
CA ILE A 111 -8.40 -1.20 0.97
C ILE A 111 -7.97 -2.07 2.15
N SER A 112 -8.92 -2.65 2.88
CA SER A 112 -8.69 -3.56 4.01
C SER A 112 -7.77 -4.72 3.62
N SER A 113 -8.05 -5.34 2.49
CA SER A 113 -7.28 -6.46 1.96
C SER A 113 -5.83 -6.09 1.62
N VAL A 114 -5.61 -4.97 0.93
CA VAL A 114 -4.27 -4.54 0.52
C VAL A 114 -3.46 -4.10 1.75
N PHE A 115 -4.10 -3.33 2.64
CA PHE A 115 -3.46 -2.86 3.86
C PHE A 115 -3.08 -4.00 4.80
N SER A 116 -3.91 -5.03 4.94
CA SER A 116 -3.56 -6.20 5.76
C SER A 116 -2.24 -6.84 5.33
N VAL A 117 -1.98 -6.90 4.01
CA VAL A 117 -0.71 -7.39 3.49
C VAL A 117 0.44 -6.43 3.77
N PHE A 118 0.21 -5.11 3.64
CA PHE A 118 1.22 -4.12 4.00
C PHE A 118 1.57 -4.15 5.50
N VAL A 119 0.61 -4.40 6.37
CA VAL A 119 0.83 -4.56 7.81
C VAL A 119 1.65 -5.80 8.09
N ALA A 120 1.26 -6.95 7.53
CA ALA A 120 2.01 -8.20 7.65
C ALA A 120 3.47 -8.04 7.19
N ALA A 121 3.67 -7.34 6.07
CA ALA A 121 4.99 -7.03 5.52
C ALA A 121 5.78 -5.95 6.27
N ASN A 122 5.15 -5.25 7.22
CA ASN A 122 5.67 -4.04 7.84
C ASN A 122 6.13 -3.01 6.78
N PHE A 123 5.28 -2.79 5.78
CA PHE A 123 5.53 -1.88 4.65
C PHE A 123 5.08 -0.45 4.92
N ILE A 124 4.09 -0.25 5.79
CA ILE A 124 3.49 1.07 6.01
C ILE A 124 3.92 1.67 7.35
N PRO A 125 4.22 2.98 7.40
CA PRO A 125 4.44 3.67 8.66
C PRO A 125 3.20 3.68 9.56
N ASN A 126 3.41 3.78 10.87
CA ASN A 126 2.35 3.79 11.88
C ASN A 126 1.32 4.92 11.67
N THR A 127 1.75 6.04 11.07
CA THR A 127 0.86 7.14 10.67
C THR A 127 -0.22 6.68 9.71
N LEU A 128 0.13 5.91 8.67
CA LEU A 128 -0.83 5.40 7.68
C LEU A 128 -1.69 4.25 8.25
N LEU A 129 -1.17 3.50 9.21
CA LEU A 129 -1.97 2.55 9.97
C LEU A 129 -3.11 3.24 10.72
N ALA A 130 -2.82 4.36 11.39
CA ALA A 130 -3.81 5.12 12.13
C ALA A 130 -4.87 5.79 11.23
N THR A 131 -4.60 5.96 9.93
CA THR A 131 -5.58 6.52 8.99
C THR A 131 -6.65 5.54 8.54
N PHE A 132 -6.44 4.25 8.75
CA PHE A 132 -7.33 3.23 8.21
C PHE A 132 -8.77 3.34 8.74
N ASP A 133 -8.93 3.51 10.04
CA ASP A 133 -10.25 3.71 10.65
C ASP A 133 -10.93 4.99 10.16
N ILE A 134 -10.14 6.02 9.84
CA ILE A 134 -10.61 7.29 9.28
C ILE A 134 -11.09 7.07 7.84
N ILE A 135 -10.34 6.31 7.04
CA ILE A 135 -10.64 6.01 5.63
C ILE A 135 -12.01 5.33 5.47
N CYS A 136 -12.40 4.46 6.40
CA CYS A 136 -13.72 3.82 6.40
C CYS A 136 -14.89 4.81 6.54
N SER A 137 -14.65 5.99 7.13
CA SER A 137 -15.63 7.08 7.24
C SER A 137 -15.48 8.17 6.18
N SER A 138 -14.37 8.18 5.43
CA SER A 138 -14.01 9.23 4.50
C SER A 138 -14.72 9.18 3.15
N THR A 139 -14.65 10.30 2.42
CA THR A 139 -15.19 10.41 1.07
C THR A 139 -14.24 9.84 0.01
N ASN A 140 -14.74 9.55 -1.19
CA ASN A 140 -13.90 9.09 -2.31
C ASN A 140 -12.74 10.06 -2.61
N HIS A 141 -13.01 11.37 -2.54
CA HIS A 141 -11.97 12.38 -2.75
C HIS A 141 -10.91 12.39 -1.65
N GLU A 142 -11.31 12.31 -0.39
CA GLU A 142 -10.38 12.31 0.74
C GLU A 142 -9.45 11.09 0.70
N VAL A 143 -10.01 9.91 0.42
CA VAL A 143 -9.22 8.69 0.30
C VAL A 143 -8.30 8.73 -0.92
N TYR A 144 -8.76 9.28 -2.05
CA TYR A 144 -7.89 9.52 -3.21
C TYR A 144 -6.71 10.43 -2.86
N VAL A 145 -6.94 11.56 -2.20
CA VAL A 145 -5.87 12.49 -1.81
C VAL A 145 -4.89 11.84 -0.85
N VAL A 146 -5.40 11.13 0.18
CA VAL A 146 -4.58 10.43 1.18
C VAL A 146 -3.75 9.32 0.55
N PHE A 147 -4.18 8.68 -0.53
CA PHE A 147 -3.44 7.59 -1.16
C PHE A 147 -2.58 7.99 -2.36
N ASN A 148 -2.95 9.04 -3.08
CA ASN A 148 -2.22 9.50 -4.26
C ASN A 148 -0.91 10.20 -3.88
N VAL A 149 -0.92 11.00 -2.81
CA VAL A 149 0.25 11.79 -2.37
C VAL A 149 1.37 10.94 -1.74
N PRO A 150 1.10 9.87 -0.97
CA PRO A 150 2.15 9.16 -0.26
C PRO A 150 2.87 8.01 -0.98
N LEU A 151 2.31 7.43 -2.04
CA LEU A 151 2.90 6.22 -2.65
C LEU A 151 4.33 6.44 -3.17
N GLU A 152 4.59 7.61 -3.72
CA GLU A 152 5.92 8.00 -4.19
C GLU A 152 6.91 8.09 -3.02
N ALA A 153 6.50 8.69 -1.89
CA ALA A 153 7.32 8.84 -0.70
C ALA A 153 7.53 7.51 0.05
N TYR A 154 6.50 6.65 0.11
CA TYR A 154 6.59 5.35 0.75
C TYR A 154 7.47 4.37 -0.02
N SER A 155 7.55 4.48 -1.35
CA SER A 155 8.46 3.66 -2.16
C SER A 155 9.92 3.77 -1.71
N VAL A 156 10.33 4.96 -1.30
CA VAL A 156 11.71 5.28 -0.95
C VAL A 156 12.01 4.93 0.51
N GLU A 157 11.05 5.12 1.40
CA GLU A 157 11.14 4.69 2.80
C GLU A 157 11.14 3.16 2.93
N MET A 158 10.26 2.47 2.20
CA MET A 158 10.20 1.00 2.14
C MET A 158 11.51 0.40 1.60
N ALA A 159 12.19 1.10 0.69
CA ALA A 159 13.48 0.70 0.16
C ALA A 159 14.67 1.00 1.09
N GLY A 160 14.57 2.05 1.91
CA GLY A 160 15.62 2.50 2.81
C GLY A 160 15.80 1.62 4.05
N GLU A 161 14.71 1.10 4.61
CA GLU A 161 14.73 0.42 5.93
C GLU A 161 15.04 -1.07 5.89
N ARG A 162 14.73 -1.81 4.80
CA ARG A 162 14.85 -3.29 4.79
C ARG A 162 15.45 -3.83 3.50
N ARG A 163 16.76 -3.61 3.37
CA ARG A 163 17.61 -3.90 2.20
C ARG A 163 17.57 -5.38 1.76
N CYS A 164 16.95 -5.64 0.62
CA CYS A 164 17.31 -6.73 -0.28
C CYS A 164 18.34 -6.18 -1.28
N ASP A 165 19.51 -6.81 -1.42
CA ASP A 165 20.59 -6.35 -2.32
C ASP A 165 20.16 -6.18 -3.79
N ALA A 166 19.08 -6.85 -4.22
CA ALA A 166 18.51 -6.70 -5.56
C ALA A 166 17.86 -5.32 -5.82
N CYS A 167 17.41 -4.60 -4.77
CA CYS A 167 16.80 -3.26 -4.90
C CYS A 167 17.84 -2.12 -4.95
N ARG A 168 19.14 -2.42 -4.84
CA ARG A 168 20.19 -1.46 -4.56
C ARG A 168 20.52 -0.52 -5.74
N THR A 169 20.25 -0.94 -6.97
CA THR A 169 20.72 -0.22 -8.18
C THR A 169 19.74 0.86 -8.66
N SER A 170 18.46 0.80 -8.28
CA SER A 170 17.40 1.62 -8.89
C SER A 170 17.04 2.90 -8.11
N ILE A 171 17.41 2.98 -6.83
CA ILE A 171 16.72 3.85 -5.84
C ILE A 171 17.55 5.09 -5.43
N VAL A 172 18.83 5.13 -5.79
CA VAL A 172 19.81 6.16 -5.35
C VAL A 172 19.48 7.59 -5.81
N ARG A 173 18.50 7.82 -6.68
CA ARG A 173 18.17 9.15 -7.22
C ARG A 173 17.05 9.92 -6.47
N CYS A 174 16.35 9.34 -5.51
CA CYS A 174 15.10 9.91 -4.98
C CYS A 174 15.20 10.78 -3.69
N SER A 175 16.26 10.66 -2.87
CA SER A 175 16.18 11.05 -1.45
C SER A 175 16.25 12.56 -1.09
N ILE A 176 16.50 13.47 -2.03
CA ILE A 176 16.75 14.90 -1.70
C ILE A 176 15.48 15.77 -1.84
N ALA A 177 14.46 15.33 -2.59
CA ALA A 177 13.20 16.07 -2.78
C ALA A 177 12.14 15.82 -1.66
N GLU A 178 12.40 14.89 -0.74
CA GLU A 178 11.33 14.22 0.02
C GLU A 178 11.01 14.80 1.39
N ARG A 179 11.88 15.65 1.98
CA ARG A 179 11.59 16.28 3.28
C ARG A 179 10.39 17.23 3.22
N GLY A 180 10.18 17.92 2.10
CA GLY A 180 9.01 18.78 1.89
C GLY A 180 7.70 17.99 1.71
N LYS A 181 7.75 16.80 1.09
CA LYS A 181 6.55 15.95 0.89
C LYS A 181 6.09 15.26 2.19
N ARG A 182 7.00 14.96 3.13
CA ARG A 182 6.66 14.35 4.43
C ARG A 182 5.76 15.24 5.32
N CYS A 183 6.01 16.55 5.38
CA CYS A 183 5.11 17.48 6.09
C CYS A 183 3.70 17.47 5.47
N SER A 184 3.62 17.42 4.14
CA SER A 184 2.34 17.47 3.42
C SER A 184 1.44 16.25 3.70
N ILE A 185 2.00 15.04 3.78
CA ILE A 185 1.22 13.81 4.05
C ILE A 185 0.62 13.85 5.45
N ARG A 186 1.43 14.22 6.45
CA ARG A 186 1.00 14.33 7.85
C ARG A 186 -0.13 15.34 8.00
N GLU A 187 0.01 16.52 7.39
CA GLU A 187 -1.01 17.56 7.40
C GLU A 187 -2.31 17.10 6.74
N MET A 188 -2.24 16.46 5.56
CA MET A 188 -3.44 15.94 4.89
C MET A 188 -4.16 14.90 5.74
N VAL A 189 -3.42 13.97 6.30
CA VAL A 189 -3.94 12.91 7.16
C VAL A 189 -4.58 13.48 8.42
N LEU A 190 -3.97 14.49 9.04
CA LEU A 190 -4.53 15.20 10.19
C LEU A 190 -5.80 15.98 9.80
N LEU A 191 -5.82 16.66 8.65
CA LEU A 191 -6.99 17.41 8.17
C LEU A 191 -8.18 16.50 7.89
N VAL A 192 -7.97 15.35 7.25
CA VAL A 192 -9.03 14.35 7.04
C VAL A 192 -9.47 13.78 8.38
N GLY A 193 -8.54 13.44 9.27
CA GLY A 193 -8.86 12.95 10.61
C GLY A 193 -9.66 13.94 11.46
N GLN A 194 -9.37 15.23 11.37
CA GLN A 194 -10.13 16.30 12.05
C GLN A 194 -11.58 16.37 11.56
N ARG A 195 -11.79 16.24 10.25
CA ARG A 195 -13.15 16.25 9.66
C ARG A 195 -14.00 15.08 10.12
N HIS A 196 -13.37 13.94 10.36
CA HIS A 196 -14.04 12.70 10.80
C HIS A 196 -13.89 12.42 12.30
N ILE A 197 -13.60 13.45 13.11
CA ILE A 197 -13.36 13.26 14.56
C ILE A 197 -14.57 12.69 15.31
N SER A 198 -15.79 12.93 14.83
CA SER A 198 -17.02 12.35 15.39
C SER A 198 -17.06 10.83 15.24
N ASP A 199 -16.53 10.33 14.13
CA ASP A 199 -16.65 8.95 13.70
C ASP A 199 -15.41 8.13 14.06
N ALA A 200 -14.23 8.77 14.11
CA ALA A 200 -12.93 8.14 14.29
C ALA A 200 -12.10 8.75 15.45
N LYS A 201 -12.76 9.20 16.52
CA LYS A 201 -12.12 9.93 17.65
C LYS A 201 -10.88 9.22 18.23
N ILE A 202 -10.98 7.91 18.45
CA ILE A 202 -9.89 7.11 19.04
C ILE A 202 -8.69 7.05 18.09
N SER A 203 -8.96 6.82 16.80
CA SER A 203 -7.94 6.67 15.77
C SER A 203 -7.29 8.01 15.44
N PHE A 204 -8.06 9.09 15.48
CA PHE A 204 -7.53 10.45 15.39
C PHE A 204 -6.61 10.79 16.57
N ALA A 205 -6.97 10.44 17.80
CA ALA A 205 -6.10 10.66 18.96
C ALA A 205 -4.77 9.89 18.84
N LYS A 206 -4.81 8.63 18.37
CA LYS A 206 -3.60 7.85 18.08
C LYS A 206 -2.74 8.51 17.00
N LEU A 207 -3.37 8.96 15.91
CA LEU A 207 -2.71 9.64 14.81
C LEU A 207 -1.98 10.90 15.29
N VAL A 208 -2.64 11.72 16.10
CA VAL A 208 -2.07 12.93 16.70
C VAL A 208 -0.87 12.59 17.59
N ASN A 209 -0.95 11.56 18.42
CA ASN A 209 0.17 11.14 19.27
C ASN A 209 1.38 10.68 18.44
N ILE A 210 1.18 9.84 17.43
CA ILE A 210 2.26 9.39 16.52
C ILE A 210 2.91 10.59 15.83
N CYS A 211 2.08 11.55 15.42
CA CYS A 211 2.52 12.80 14.81
C CYS A 211 3.36 13.67 15.76
N TYR A 212 3.05 13.73 17.05
CA TYR A 212 3.84 14.50 18.03
C TYR A 212 5.12 13.79 18.47
N GLU A 213 5.10 12.46 18.59
CA GLU A 213 6.28 11.67 18.99
C GLU A 213 7.41 11.75 17.94
N SER A 214 7.04 11.84 16.66
CA SER A 214 7.97 11.99 15.53
C SER A 214 8.62 13.38 15.39
N GLU A 215 8.13 14.41 16.09
CA GLU A 215 8.76 15.75 16.12
C GLU A 215 9.85 15.88 17.19
N ASN A 216 9.86 14.98 18.17
CA ASN A 216 10.76 15.03 19.33
C ASN A 216 11.92 14.03 19.24
N GLN A 217 12.13 13.40 18.08
CA GLN A 217 13.23 12.48 17.76
C GLN A 217 14.10 13.06 16.63
#